data_AF-A0A2V8PQT6-F1
#
_entry.id   AF-A0A2V8PQT6-F1
#
_cell.length_a   1.000
_cell.length_b   1.000
_cell.length_c   1.000
_cell.angle_alpha   90.00
_cell.angle_beta   90.00
_cell.angle_gamma   90.00
#
_symmetry.space_group_name_H-M   'P 1'
#
loop_
_entity.id
_entity.type
_entity.pdbx_description
1 polymer ?
#
loop_
_entity_poly.entity_id
_entity_poly.type
_entity_poly.pdbx_seq_one_letter_code
_entity_poly.pdbx_strand_id
1 'polypeptide(L)' 'MTIASGTRLGRYEIRSQIGAGGMGEVYLSQDTKLDRKVAIKFLPESLVADERARKRLVREAQAAAKLDH' A
#
# COMPACT_ATOMS: atom_id res chain seq x y z
N MET A 1 -8.29 2.64 -9.14
CA MET A 1 -7.41 2.84 -10.32
C MET A 1 -6.49 1.64 -10.33
N THR A 2 -6.50 0.81 -11.38
CA THR A 2 -5.67 -0.40 -11.40
C THR A 2 -4.22 -0.04 -11.72
N ILE A 3 -3.29 -0.36 -10.82
CA ILE A 3 -1.86 -0.15 -11.06
C ILE A 3 -1.27 -1.38 -11.75
N ALA A 4 -0.63 -1.17 -12.91
CA ALA A 4 -0.06 -2.26 -13.69
C ALA A 4 1.14 -2.91 -12.99
N SER A 5 1.31 -4.22 -13.18
CA SER A 5 2.53 -4.93 -12.78
C SER A 5 3.76 -4.32 -13.47
N GLY A 6 4.88 -4.25 -12.76
CA GLY A 6 6.10 -3.59 -13.22
C GLY A 6 6.13 -2.07 -13.00
N THR A 7 5.01 -1.45 -12.59
CA THR A 7 4.99 -0.03 -12.24
C THR A 7 5.94 0.23 -11.07
N ARG A 8 6.79 1.26 -11.20
CA ARG A 8 7.73 1.66 -10.14
C ARG A 8 7.25 2.88 -9.38
N LEU A 9 7.26 2.77 -8.05
CA LEU A 9 6.99 3.83 -7.10
C LEU A 9 8.24 4.02 -6.25
N GLY A 10 9.15 4.86 -6.73
CA GLY A 10 10.49 4.97 -6.16
C GLY A 10 11.21 3.63 -6.20
N ARG A 11 11.56 3.09 -5.02
CA ARG A 11 12.24 1.79 -4.88
C ARG A 11 11.30 0.58 -4.91
N TYR A 12 9.99 0.79 -4.99
CA TYR A 12 9.03 -0.30 -4.97
C TYR A 12 8.53 -0.63 -6.36
N GLU A 13 8.55 -1.90 -6.74
CA GLU A 13 8.02 -2.38 -8.00
C GLU A 13 6.74 -3.18 -7.75
N ILE A 14 5.61 -2.72 -8.30
CA ILE A 14 4.31 -3.38 -8.18
C ILE A 14 4.37 -4.75 -8.88
N ARG A 15 3.91 -5.80 -8.21
CA ARG A 15 3.84 -7.16 -8.75
C ARG A 15 2.41 -7.56 -9.09
N SER A 16 1.51 -7.44 -8.14
CA SER A 16 0.10 -7.79 -8.31
C SER A 16 -0.78 -7.12 -7.27
N GLN A 17 -2.06 -6.96 -7.57
CA GLN A 17 -3.04 -6.61 -6.55
C GLN A 17 -3.30 -7.84 -5.66
N ILE A 18 -3.35 -7.62 -4.35
CA ILE A 18 -3.61 -8.68 -3.36
C ILE A 18 -4.83 -8.40 -2.49
N GLY A 19 -5.44 -7.22 -2.61
CA GLY A 19 -6.68 -6.90 -1.91
C GLY A 19 -7.32 -5.61 -2.42
N ALA A 20 -8.65 -5.53 -2.27
CA ALA A 20 -9.44 -4.35 -2.59
C ALA A 20 -10.65 -4.26 -1.67
N GLY A 21 -11.06 -3.05 -1.31
CA GLY A 21 -12.27 -2.80 -0.54
C GLY A 21 -12.53 -1.31 -0.34
N GLY A 22 -13.52 -0.96 0.49
CA GLY A 22 -13.93 0.43 0.71
C GLY A 22 -12.83 1.35 1.28
N MET A 23 -11.80 0.78 1.89
CA MET A 23 -10.66 1.53 2.45
C MET A 23 -9.42 1.54 1.53
N GLY A 24 -9.59 1.11 0.27
CA GLY A 24 -8.54 1.16 -0.73
C GLY A 24 -8.10 -0.19 -1.29
N GLU A 25 -7.02 -0.12 -2.05
CA GLU A 25 -6.43 -1.24 -2.77
C GLU A 25 -5.06 -1.57 -2.16
N VAL A 26 -4.72 -2.85 -2.08
CA VAL A 26 -3.44 -3.34 -1.55
C VAL A 26 -2.72 -4.11 -2.65
N TYR A 27 -1.45 -3.78 -2.87
CA TYR A 27 -0.62 -4.39 -3.89
C TYR A 27 0.61 -5.05 -3.25
N LEU A 28 0.91 -6.27 -3.71
CA LEU A 28 2.20 -6.90 -3.49
C LEU A 28 3.24 -6.18 -4.34
N SER A 29 4.35 -5.81 -3.71
CA SER A 29 5.45 -5.09 -4.35
C SER A 29 6.79 -5.68 -3.94
N GLN A 30 7.82 -5.50 -4.76
CA GLN A 30 9.22 -5.75 -4.40
C GLN A 30 9.86 -4.45 -3.95
N ASP A 31 10.42 -4.40 -2.74
CA ASP A 31 11.38 -3.34 -2.36
C ASP A 31 12.73 -3.69 -3.00
N THR A 32 13.11 -2.99 -4.06
CA THR A 32 14.32 -3.29 -4.84
C THR A 32 15.60 -2.93 -4.11
N LYS A 33 15.54 -2.17 -3.02
CA LYS A 33 16.71 -1.82 -2.21
C LYS A 33 16.99 -2.89 -1.15
N LEU A 34 15.94 -3.42 -0.52
CA LEU A 34 16.04 -4.41 0.56
C LEU A 34 15.85 -5.85 0.07
N ASP A 35 15.58 -6.00 -1.23
CA ASP A 35 15.26 -7.26 -1.90
C ASP A 35 14.23 -8.12 -1.17
N ARG A 36 13.13 -7.49 -0.74
CA ARG A 36 12.03 -8.19 -0.04
C ARG A 36 10.67 -7.80 -0.58
N LYS A 37 9.71 -8.72 -0.43
CA LYS A 37 8.30 -8.48 -0.73
C LYS A 37 7.67 -7.60 0.36
N VAL A 38 6.87 -6.62 -0.05
CA VAL A 38 6.13 -5.71 0.82
C VAL A 38 4.71 -5.49 0.30
N ALA A 39 3.79 -5.11 1.18
CA ALA A 39 2.45 -4.67 0.81
C ALA A 39 2.41 -3.14 0.77
N ILE A 40 1.83 -2.56 -0.29
CA ILE A 40 1.57 -1.12 -0.42
C ILE A 40 0.07 -0.91 -0.53
N LYS A 41 -0.49 -0.08 0.35
CA LYS A 41 -1.91 0.27 0.37
C LYS A 41 -2.13 1.68 -0.17
N PHE A 42 -3.06 1.81 -1.11
CA PHE A 42 -3.44 3.08 -1.72
C PHE A 42 -4.81 3.52 -1.23
N LEU A 43 -4.93 4.80 -0.91
CA LEU A 43 -6.21 5.40 -0.56
C LEU A 43 -6.97 5.77 -1.84
N PRO A 44 -8.28 5.46 -1.95
CA PRO A 44 -9.10 5.92 -3.07
C PRO A 44 -9.13 7.45 -3.13
N GLU A 45 -9.17 8.02 -4.34
CA GLU A 45 -9.22 9.48 -4.55
C GLU A 45 -10.36 10.14 -3.78
N SER A 46 -11.53 9.50 -3.73
CA SER A 46 -12.71 9.97 -2.99
C SER A 46 -12.48 10.13 -1.48
N LEU A 47 -11.49 9.44 -0.92
CA LEU A 47 -11.14 9.48 0.50
C LEU A 47 -9.88 10.28 0.79
N VAL A 48 -9.20 10.83 -0.21
CA VAL A 48 -7.97 11.61 -0.02
C VAL A 48 -8.22 12.88 0.79
N ALA A 49 -9.37 13.53 0.61
CA ALA A 49 -9.75 14.71 1.39
C ALA A 49 -10.24 14.37 2.81
N ASP A 50 -10.57 13.10 3.09
CA ASP A 50 -11.04 12.67 4.40
C ASP A 50 -9.86 12.45 5.35
N GLU A 51 -9.74 13.35 6.33
CA GLU A 51 -8.70 13.30 7.35
C GLU A 51 -8.76 12.01 8.20
N ARG A 52 -9.96 11.48 8.47
CA ARG A 52 -10.13 10.24 9.24
C ARG A 52 -9.59 9.05 8.44
N ALA A 53 -9.87 9.01 7.14
CA ALA A 53 -9.38 7.96 6.25
C ALA A 53 -7.83 7.98 6.18
N ARG A 54 -7.24 9.17 6.02
CA ARG A 54 -5.78 9.36 6.07
C ARG A 54 -5.17 8.91 7.40
N LYS A 55 -5.76 9.32 8.53
CA LYS A 55 -5.30 8.92 9.87
C LYS A 55 -5.37 7.41 10.06
N ARG A 56 -6.43 6.76 9.58
CA ARG A 56 -6.59 5.31 9.65
C ARG A 56 -5.50 4.59 8.84
N LEU A 57 -5.24 5.03 7.61
CA LEU A 57 -4.18 4.45 6.78
C LEU A 57 -2.80 4.51 7.47
N VAL A 58 -2.46 5.64 8.07
CA VAL A 58 -1.19 5.80 8.83
C VAL A 58 -1.15 4.88 10.04
N ARG A 59 -2.25 4.78 10.81
CA ARG A 59 -2.33 3.89 11.97
C ARG A 59 -2.17 2.42 11.60
N GLU A 60 -2.78 1.98 10.51
CA GLU A 60 -2.64 0.60 10.01
C GLU A 60 -1.19 0.31 9.62
N ALA A 61 -0.52 1.22 8.92
CA ALA A 61 0.89 1.08 8.57
C ALA A 61 1.79 1.01 9.82
N GLN A 62 1.54 1.85 10.84
CA GLN A 62 2.26 1.83 12.11
C GLN A 62 2.03 0.55 12.90
N ALA A 63 0.79 0.04 12.93
CA ALA A 63 0.47 -1.21 13.59
C ALA A 63 1.15 -2.40 12.91
N ALA A 64 1.10 -2.46 11.57
CA ALA A 64 1.79 -3.48 10.78
C ALA A 64 3.30 -3.46 10.99
N ALA A 65 3.93 -2.28 11.07
CA ALA A 65 5.35 -2.15 11.31
C ALA A 65 5.79 -2.56 12.74
N LYS A 66 4.86 -2.63 13.70
CA LYS A 66 5.13 -3.10 15.07
C LYS A 66 4.98 -4.61 15.22
N LEU A 67 4.35 -5.27 14.25
CA LEU A 67 4.21 -6.72 14.22
C LEU A 67 5.51 -7.31 13.63
N ASP A 68 6.58 -7.31 14.42
CA ASP A 68 7.72 -8.22 14.21
C ASP A 68 7.37 -9.51 14.97
N HIS A 69 7.25 -10.63 14.24
CA HIS A 69 7.05 -11.94 14.86
C HIS A 69 7.66 -13.06 14.02
#